data_AF-A0A820L901-F1
#
_entry.id   AF-A0A820L901-F1
#
_cell.length_a   1.000
_cell.length_b   1.000
_cell.length_c   1.000
_cell.angle_alpha   90.00
_cell.angle_beta   90.00
_cell.angle_gamma   90.00
#
_symmetry.space_group_name_H-M   'P 1'
#
loop_
_entity.id
_entity.type
_entity.pdbx_description
1 polymer ?
#
loop_
_entity_poly.entity_id
_entity_poly.type
_entity_poly.pdbx_seq_one_letter_code
_entity_poly.pdbx_strand_id
1 'polypeptide(L)'
;TVFNKLVQSGQITPKPDVLPPSVPMDYDWARELGLIRKPASFMTSIVDDRGQEVLYAGMPITEVIKEDMGIGGVLSLLWFRTRLPKYATKFLEMILMVTADHGPAVSGAHNTIVCARAGKDLVSCLASGLLTIGDRFGGALDDAAKQFSSAYDTGLHPADFVNKMRKEGQL
;
A
#
# COMPACT_ATOMS: atom_id res chain seq x y z
N THR A 1 19.79 -31.41 -57.89
CA THR A 1 20.18 -30.07 -57.43
C THR A 1 21.69 -29.91 -57.53
N VAL A 2 22.21 -28.67 -57.48
CA VAL A 2 23.66 -28.40 -57.51
C VAL A 2 24.37 -29.13 -56.36
N PHE A 3 23.79 -29.13 -55.16
CA PHE A 3 24.28 -29.88 -54.00
C PHE A 3 24.49 -31.37 -54.30
N ASN A 4 23.49 -32.06 -54.86
CA ASN A 4 23.61 -33.50 -55.16
C ASN A 4 24.71 -33.79 -56.20
N LYS A 5 24.91 -32.89 -57.18
CA LYS A 5 25.99 -33.04 -58.18
C LYS A 5 27.38 -32.91 -57.53
N LEU A 6 27.55 -31.99 -56.60
CA LEU A 6 28.80 -31.76 -55.88
C LEU A 6 29.13 -32.86 -54.86
N VAL A 7 28.10 -33.49 -54.28
CA VAL A 7 28.24 -34.69 -53.46
C VAL A 7 28.64 -35.89 -54.32
N GLN A 8 27.98 -36.09 -55.47
CA GLN A 8 28.33 -37.17 -56.41
C GLN A 8 29.74 -37.01 -57.01
N SER A 9 30.20 -35.78 -57.24
CA SER A 9 31.56 -35.51 -57.72
C SER A 9 32.62 -35.50 -56.62
N GLY A 10 32.26 -35.84 -55.37
CA GLY A 10 33.19 -35.91 -54.23
C GLY A 10 33.74 -34.57 -53.74
N GLN A 11 33.22 -33.44 -54.23
CA GLN A 11 33.66 -32.11 -53.81
C GLN A 11 33.08 -31.70 -52.45
N ILE A 12 31.93 -32.27 -52.08
CA ILE A 12 31.30 -32.08 -50.76
C ILE A 12 31.06 -33.45 -50.14
N THR A 13 31.63 -33.67 -48.95
CA THR A 13 31.32 -34.82 -48.11
C THR A 13 30.48 -34.33 -46.93
N PRO A 14 29.16 -34.63 -46.89
CA PRO A 14 28.32 -34.26 -45.76
C PRO A 14 28.91 -34.83 -44.47
N LYS A 15 29.14 -33.96 -43.49
CA LYS A 15 29.60 -34.37 -42.17
C LYS A 15 28.41 -34.87 -41.37
N PRO A 16 28.61 -35.81 -40.43
CA PRO A 16 27.56 -36.16 -39.48
C PRO A 16 27.19 -34.91 -38.66
N ASP A 17 25.89 -34.71 -38.45
CA ASP A 17 25.40 -33.64 -37.59
C ASP A 17 25.89 -33.85 -36.16
N VAL A 18 26.46 -32.79 -35.58
CA VAL A 18 26.87 -32.74 -34.17
C VAL A 18 25.88 -31.88 -33.40
N LEU A 19 25.46 -32.37 -32.23
CA LEU A 19 24.54 -31.62 -31.37
C LEU A 19 25.23 -30.33 -30.90
N PRO A 20 24.59 -29.15 -31.07
CA PRO A 20 25.13 -27.91 -30.53
C PRO A 20 25.08 -27.91 -28.99
N PRO A 21 25.90 -27.09 -28.31
CA PRO A 21 25.79 -26.89 -26.87
C PRO A 21 24.39 -26.40 -26.48
N SER A 22 23.82 -26.94 -25.41
CA SER A 22 22.52 -26.51 -24.92
C SER A 22 22.63 -25.18 -24.17
N VAL A 23 21.65 -24.29 -24.41
CA VAL A 23 21.50 -23.02 -23.68
C VAL A 23 20.27 -23.15 -22.77
N PRO A 24 20.32 -22.70 -21.50
CA PRO A 24 19.16 -22.67 -20.64
C PRO A 24 18.04 -21.84 -21.25
N MET A 25 16.79 -22.27 -21.05
CA MET A 25 15.62 -21.48 -21.45
C MET A 25 15.51 -20.22 -20.58
N ASP A 26 15.13 -19.10 -21.20
CA ASP A 26 14.84 -17.87 -20.47
C ASP A 26 13.69 -18.06 -19.48
N TYR A 27 13.83 -17.43 -18.31
CA TYR A 27 12.85 -17.51 -17.23
C TYR A 27 11.46 -17.05 -17.68
N ASP A 28 11.38 -15.92 -18.39
CA ASP A 28 10.10 -15.35 -18.82
C ASP A 28 9.39 -16.27 -19.81
N TRP A 29 10.14 -16.86 -20.76
CA TRP A 29 9.61 -17.82 -21.72
C TRP A 29 9.10 -19.10 -21.04
N ALA A 30 9.89 -19.64 -20.10
CA ALA A 30 9.48 -20.81 -19.33
C ALA A 30 8.22 -20.54 -18.48
N ARG A 31 8.08 -19.31 -17.96
CA ARG A 31 6.91 -18.88 -17.17
C ARG A 31 5.68 -18.67 -18.05
N GLU A 32 5.82 -18.02 -19.20
CA GLU A 32 4.74 -17.77 -20.16
C GLU A 32 4.18 -19.08 -20.72
N LEU A 33 5.05 -20.04 -21.04
CA LEU A 33 4.65 -21.38 -21.47
C LEU A 33 4.12 -22.26 -20.33
N GLY A 34 4.17 -21.79 -19.08
CA GLY A 34 3.69 -22.54 -17.91
C GLY A 34 4.57 -23.75 -17.55
N LEU A 35 5.82 -23.81 -18.01
CA LEU A 35 6.77 -24.89 -17.73
C LEU A 35 7.31 -24.85 -16.29
N ILE A 36 7.29 -23.66 -15.68
CA ILE A 36 7.75 -23.44 -14.31
C ILE A 36 6.72 -22.63 -13.51
N ARG A 37 6.78 -22.77 -12.18
CA ARG A 37 6.04 -21.93 -11.23
C ARG A 37 7.00 -21.26 -10.27
N LYS A 38 6.87 -19.95 -10.10
CA LYS A 38 7.59 -19.18 -9.07
C LYS A 38 6.56 -18.56 -8.12
N PRO A 39 6.60 -18.86 -6.80
CA PRO A 39 5.68 -18.26 -5.85
C PRO A 39 5.90 -16.74 -5.79
N ALA A 40 4.81 -15.99 -5.62
CA ALA A 40 4.89 -14.55 -5.43
C ALA A 40 5.49 -14.22 -4.06
N SER A 41 6.40 -13.24 -4.02
CA SER A 41 7.02 -12.77 -2.77
C SER A 41 6.14 -11.79 -2.00
N PHE A 42 5.18 -11.17 -2.69
CA PHE A 42 4.29 -10.15 -2.14
C PHE A 42 2.85 -10.42 -2.51
N MET A 43 1.94 -9.96 -1.65
CA MET A 43 0.50 -9.96 -1.88
C MET A 43 -0.03 -8.55 -1.62
N THR A 44 -0.86 -8.03 -2.51
CA THR A 44 -1.57 -6.76 -2.36
C THR A 44 -3.05 -6.96 -2.66
N SER A 45 -3.91 -6.12 -2.08
CA SER A 45 -5.37 -6.21 -2.27
C SER A 45 -6.08 -4.86 -2.31
N ILE A 46 -5.33 -3.75 -2.38
CA ILE A 46 -5.89 -2.39 -2.29
C ILE A 46 -5.87 -1.64 -3.62
N VAL A 47 -4.88 -1.91 -4.49
CA VAL A 47 -4.73 -1.27 -5.79
C VAL A 47 -4.26 -2.31 -6.81
N ASP A 48 -4.80 -2.26 -8.02
CA ASP A 48 -4.27 -2.98 -9.19
C ASP A 48 -4.07 -1.99 -10.34
N ASP A 49 -2.82 -1.82 -10.78
CA ASP A 49 -2.39 -0.87 -11.82
C ASP A 49 -1.94 -1.57 -13.12
N ARG A 50 -2.03 -2.90 -13.19
CA ARG A 50 -1.55 -3.70 -14.33
C ARG A 50 -2.53 -3.71 -15.52
N GLY A 51 -3.79 -3.34 -15.27
CA GLY A 51 -4.87 -3.33 -16.26
C GLY A 51 -4.83 -2.11 -17.19
N GLN A 52 -5.90 -1.93 -17.96
CA GLN A 52 -6.09 -0.73 -18.79
C GLN A 52 -6.40 0.52 -17.95
N GLU A 53 -7.06 0.33 -16.80
CA GLU A 53 -7.36 1.38 -15.83
C GLU A 53 -6.88 0.95 -14.44
N VAL A 54 -6.57 1.93 -13.60
CA VAL A 54 -6.24 1.71 -12.19
C VAL A 54 -7.51 1.32 -11.43
N LEU A 55 -7.41 0.25 -10.64
CA LEU A 55 -8.48 -0.23 -9.78
C LEU A 55 -8.17 0.09 -8.32
N TYR A 56 -9.11 0.73 -7.62
CA TYR A 56 -9.07 0.92 -6.17
C TYR A 56 -10.02 -0.07 -5.51
N ALA A 57 -9.45 -1.08 -4.83
CA ALA A 57 -10.18 -2.21 -4.26
C ALA A 57 -11.19 -2.85 -5.23
N GLY A 58 -10.81 -2.96 -6.51
CA GLY A 58 -11.63 -3.52 -7.58
C GLY A 58 -12.55 -2.51 -8.30
N MET A 59 -12.70 -1.29 -7.81
CA MET A 59 -13.45 -0.24 -8.51
C MET A 59 -12.55 0.54 -9.48
N PRO A 60 -12.91 0.67 -10.76
CA PRO A 60 -12.17 1.49 -11.71
C PRO A 60 -12.12 2.96 -11.31
N ILE A 61 -10.98 3.61 -11.50
CA ILE A 61 -10.79 5.03 -11.17
C ILE A 61 -11.81 5.94 -11.87
N THR A 62 -12.24 5.58 -13.07
CA THR A 62 -13.29 6.30 -13.82
C THR A 62 -14.64 6.26 -13.11
N GLU A 63 -14.99 5.13 -12.50
CA GLU A 63 -16.20 4.96 -11.69
C GLU A 63 -16.10 5.75 -10.39
N VAL A 64 -14.95 5.70 -9.70
CA VAL A 64 -14.70 6.50 -8.48
C VAL A 64 -14.94 8.00 -8.72
N ILE A 65 -14.46 8.53 -9.86
CA ILE A 65 -14.65 9.93 -10.23
C ILE A 65 -16.10 10.20 -10.64
N LYS A 66 -16.69 9.31 -11.45
CA LYS A 66 -18.08 9.44 -11.93
C LYS A 66 -19.09 9.47 -10.78
N GLU A 67 -18.85 8.70 -9.73
CA GLU A 67 -19.72 8.62 -8.56
C GLU A 67 -19.50 9.73 -7.53
N ASP A 68 -18.56 10.66 -7.79
CA ASP A 68 -18.20 11.76 -6.90
C ASP A 68 -17.89 11.28 -5.47
N MET A 69 -17.03 10.25 -5.38
CA MET A 69 -16.71 9.60 -4.11
C MET A 69 -15.89 10.48 -3.15
N GLY A 70 -15.22 11.51 -3.67
CA GLY A 70 -14.36 12.40 -2.90
C GLY A 70 -13.15 11.69 -2.27
N ILE A 71 -12.42 12.42 -1.42
CA ILE A 71 -11.26 11.87 -0.71
C ILE A 71 -11.72 10.81 0.29
N GLY A 72 -12.84 11.03 0.99
CA GLY A 72 -13.38 10.08 1.95
C GLY A 72 -13.76 8.74 1.34
N GLY A 73 -14.31 8.73 0.12
CA GLY A 73 -14.64 7.49 -0.58
C GLY A 73 -13.40 6.75 -1.11
N VAL A 74 -12.39 7.47 -1.61
CA VAL A 74 -11.10 6.87 -1.98
C VAL A 74 -10.43 6.23 -0.76
N LEU A 75 -10.41 6.92 0.38
CA LEU A 75 -9.92 6.35 1.64
C LEU A 75 -10.69 5.07 2.03
N SER A 76 -12.01 5.06 1.86
CA SER A 76 -12.81 3.87 2.19
C SER A 76 -12.42 2.64 1.38
N LEU A 77 -12.13 2.82 0.09
CA LEU A 77 -11.68 1.75 -0.79
C LEU A 77 -10.27 1.30 -0.42
N LEU A 78 -9.33 2.22 -0.25
CA LEU A 78 -7.93 1.88 -0.04
C LEU A 78 -7.65 1.32 1.36
N TRP A 79 -8.31 1.84 2.41
CA TRP A 79 -8.06 1.42 3.79
C TRP A 79 -8.94 0.25 4.22
N PHE A 80 -10.22 0.28 3.86
CA PHE A 80 -11.20 -0.71 4.32
C PHE A 80 -11.65 -1.68 3.24
N ARG A 81 -11.22 -1.49 1.98
CA ARG A 81 -11.66 -2.29 0.81
C ARG A 81 -13.18 -2.37 0.71
N THR A 82 -13.86 -1.29 1.10
CA THR A 82 -15.30 -1.25 1.24
C THR A 82 -15.82 0.10 0.78
N ARG A 83 -16.90 0.09 0.00
CA ARG A 83 -17.62 1.31 -0.38
C ARG A 83 -18.49 1.77 0.80
N LEU A 84 -17.96 2.68 1.61
CA LEU A 84 -18.68 3.21 2.76
C LEU A 84 -19.85 4.13 2.32
N PRO A 85 -20.91 4.24 3.13
CA PRO A 85 -22.01 5.16 2.86
C PRO A 85 -21.54 6.63 2.93
N LYS A 86 -22.24 7.52 2.21
CA LYS A 86 -21.86 8.94 2.06
C LYS A 86 -21.66 9.69 3.38
N TYR A 87 -22.43 9.36 4.41
CA TYR A 87 -22.26 10.01 5.72
C TYR A 87 -20.91 9.63 6.37
N ALA A 88 -20.45 8.39 6.18
CA ALA A 88 -19.20 7.89 6.75
C ALA A 88 -18.00 8.42 5.96
N THR A 89 -18.08 8.48 4.63
CA THR A 89 -17.02 9.11 3.83
C THR A 89 -16.93 10.61 4.14
N LYS A 90 -18.06 11.29 4.35
CA LYS A 90 -18.05 12.69 4.79
C LYS A 90 -17.46 12.86 6.19
N PHE A 91 -17.73 11.92 7.10
CA PHE A 91 -17.13 11.90 8.43
C PHE A 91 -15.60 11.74 8.37
N LEU A 92 -15.08 10.87 7.51
CA LEU A 92 -13.63 10.75 7.29
C LEU A 92 -13.00 12.07 6.80
N GLU A 93 -13.65 12.76 5.87
CA GLU A 93 -13.18 14.08 5.42
C GLU A 93 -13.22 15.12 6.54
N MET A 94 -14.26 15.12 7.38
CA MET A 94 -14.32 16.03 8.53
C MET A 94 -13.19 15.76 9.53
N ILE A 95 -12.84 14.49 9.78
CA ILE A 95 -11.68 14.13 10.62
C ILE A 95 -10.41 14.77 10.05
N LEU A 96 -10.15 14.60 8.74
CA LEU A 96 -8.98 15.20 8.11
C LEU A 96 -8.95 16.72 8.22
N MET A 97 -10.11 17.38 8.12
CA MET A 97 -10.21 18.84 8.26
C MET A 97 -9.89 19.32 9.68
N VAL A 98 -10.44 18.66 10.70
CA VAL A 98 -10.23 19.10 12.09
C VAL A 98 -8.84 18.76 12.62
N THR A 99 -8.19 17.73 12.09
CA THR A 99 -6.82 17.34 12.47
C THR A 99 -5.74 17.93 11.57
N ALA A 100 -6.09 18.81 10.63
CA ALA A 100 -5.16 19.28 9.60
C ALA A 100 -3.93 20.02 10.19
N ASP A 101 -4.13 20.85 11.21
CA ASP A 101 -3.05 21.50 11.95
C ASP A 101 -3.54 21.97 13.33
N HIS A 102 -2.63 21.98 14.31
CA HIS A 102 -2.87 22.50 15.66
C HIS A 102 -1.81 23.52 16.10
N GLY A 103 -1.21 24.20 15.12
CA GLY A 103 -0.24 25.26 15.35
C GLY A 103 1.19 24.75 15.58
N PRO A 104 2.17 25.67 15.56
CA PRO A 104 3.60 25.32 15.46
C PRO A 104 4.23 24.80 16.76
N ALA A 105 3.50 24.84 17.88
CA ALA A 105 4.02 24.48 19.20
C ALA A 105 3.97 22.98 19.49
N VAL A 106 3.23 22.20 18.70
CA VAL A 106 3.14 20.75 18.89
C VAL A 106 4.41 20.05 18.36
N SER A 107 4.75 18.89 18.94
CA SER A 107 6.02 18.18 18.68
C SER A 107 6.33 18.01 17.19
N GLY A 108 5.36 17.55 16.40
CA GLY A 108 5.56 17.31 14.96
C GLY A 108 5.79 18.59 14.17
N ALA A 109 4.95 19.60 14.38
CA ALA A 109 5.08 20.89 13.69
C ALA A 109 6.42 21.57 14.04
N HIS A 110 6.81 21.55 15.33
CA HIS A 110 8.08 22.11 15.77
C HIS A 110 9.27 21.43 15.07
N ASN A 111 9.29 20.10 15.02
CA ASN A 111 10.37 19.35 14.36
C ASN A 111 10.43 19.63 12.85
N THR A 112 9.28 19.69 12.17
CA THR A 112 9.21 20.06 10.75
C THR A 112 9.77 21.46 10.51
N ILE A 113 9.42 22.43 11.36
CA ILE A 113 9.90 23.82 11.27
C ILE A 113 11.41 23.88 11.50
N VAL A 114 11.95 23.19 12.52
CA VAL A 114 13.40 23.15 12.79
C VAL A 114 14.14 22.54 11.60
N CYS A 115 13.65 21.42 11.05
CA CYS A 115 14.23 20.75 9.89
C CYS A 115 14.22 21.67 8.65
N ALA A 116 13.13 22.38 8.41
CA ALA A 116 13.02 23.35 7.32
C ALA A 116 13.99 24.52 7.49
N ARG A 117 14.14 25.04 8.71
CA ARG A 117 15.13 26.08 9.03
C ARG A 117 16.58 25.61 8.91
N ALA A 118 16.81 24.30 8.97
CA ALA A 118 18.11 23.70 8.66
C ALA A 118 18.36 23.51 7.15
N GLY A 119 17.48 24.03 6.28
CA GLY A 119 17.64 24.00 4.82
C GLY A 119 17.37 22.63 4.19
N LYS A 120 16.60 21.77 4.85
CA LYS A 120 16.21 20.45 4.32
C LYS A 120 15.07 20.56 3.32
N ASP A 121 14.95 19.54 2.47
CA ASP A 121 13.86 19.42 1.50
C ASP A 121 12.51 19.08 2.17
N LEU A 122 11.42 19.23 1.42
CA LEU A 122 10.04 19.05 1.92
C LEU A 122 9.82 17.67 2.54
N VAL A 123 10.31 16.59 1.90
CA VAL A 123 10.11 15.22 2.37
C VAL A 123 10.86 15.00 3.68
N SER A 124 12.11 15.45 3.76
CA SER A 124 12.90 15.41 4.99
C SER A 124 12.25 16.20 6.13
N CYS A 125 11.71 17.39 5.84
CA CYS A 125 11.03 18.22 6.83
C CYS A 125 9.74 17.57 7.34
N LEU A 126 8.91 17.06 6.42
CA LEU A 126 7.67 16.37 6.75
C LEU A 126 7.95 15.11 7.58
N ALA A 127 8.87 14.26 7.13
CA ALA A 127 9.24 13.03 7.84
C ALA A 127 9.77 13.30 9.24
N SER A 128 10.59 14.35 9.42
CA SER A 128 11.11 14.74 10.73
C SER A 128 10.00 15.08 11.74
N GLY A 129 8.88 15.65 11.28
CA GLY A 129 7.71 15.92 12.11
C GLY A 129 6.85 14.67 12.31
N LEU A 130 6.57 13.92 11.25
CA LEU A 130 5.76 12.69 11.30
C LEU A 130 6.37 11.62 12.22
N LEU A 131 7.69 11.52 12.31
CA LEU A 131 8.38 10.60 13.22
C LEU A 131 8.17 10.92 14.71
N THR A 132 7.56 12.06 15.04
CA THR A 132 7.14 12.36 16.42
C THR A 132 5.76 11.81 16.75
N ILE A 133 4.98 11.39 15.74
CA ILE A 133 3.64 10.84 15.93
C ILE A 133 3.77 9.44 16.54
N GLY A 134 3.10 9.25 17.68
CA GLY A 134 3.13 8.03 18.48
C GLY A 134 2.39 8.24 19.80
N ASP A 135 2.73 7.46 20.83
CA ASP A 135 1.97 7.37 22.08
C ASP A 135 1.65 8.74 22.72
N ARG A 136 2.63 9.65 22.78
CA ARG A 136 2.47 10.96 23.46
C ARG A 136 2.01 12.10 22.55
N PHE A 137 2.08 11.94 21.23
CA PHE A 137 1.67 12.95 20.27
C PHE A 137 0.93 12.27 19.12
N GLY A 138 -0.39 12.44 19.07
CA GLY A 138 -1.27 11.81 18.08
C GLY A 138 -1.86 10.45 18.49
N GLY A 139 -1.29 9.77 19.50
CA GLY A 139 -1.77 8.45 19.96
C GLY A 139 -3.13 8.44 20.69
N ALA A 140 -3.56 9.58 21.25
CA ALA A 140 -4.76 9.66 22.08
C ALA A 140 -6.06 9.23 21.36
N LEU A 141 -6.15 9.38 20.04
CA LEU A 141 -7.34 8.96 19.28
C LEU A 141 -7.50 7.43 19.32
N ASP A 142 -6.41 6.69 19.12
CA ASP A 142 -6.40 5.22 19.11
C ASP A 142 -6.58 4.65 20.53
N ASP A 143 -5.92 5.26 21.52
CA ASP A 143 -6.05 4.88 22.92
C ASP A 143 -7.48 5.09 23.45
N ALA A 144 -8.08 6.25 23.16
CA ALA A 144 -9.47 6.50 23.52
C ALA A 144 -10.41 5.48 22.86
N ALA A 145 -10.25 5.22 21.55
CA ALA A 145 -11.07 4.24 20.84
C ALA A 145 -10.98 2.84 21.49
N LYS A 146 -9.77 2.39 21.82
CA LYS A 146 -9.55 1.10 22.50
C LYS A 146 -10.15 1.06 23.91
N GLN A 147 -9.91 2.08 24.72
CA GLN A 147 -10.39 2.13 26.11
C GLN A 147 -11.92 2.16 26.18
N PHE A 148 -12.56 3.06 25.42
CA PHE A 148 -14.02 3.17 25.40
C PHE A 148 -14.67 1.92 24.80
N SER A 149 -14.12 1.35 23.72
CA SER A 149 -14.66 0.11 23.13
C SER A 149 -14.58 -1.04 24.13
N SER A 150 -13.44 -1.24 24.80
CA SER A 150 -13.26 -2.28 25.81
C SER A 150 -14.22 -2.13 27.00
N ALA A 151 -14.38 -0.91 27.52
CA ALA A 151 -15.33 -0.65 28.61
C ALA A 151 -16.78 -0.92 28.19
N TYR A 152 -17.15 -0.51 26.97
CA TYR A 152 -18.48 -0.74 26.42
C TYR A 152 -18.77 -2.22 26.16
N ASP A 153 -17.84 -2.93 25.51
CA ASP A 153 -17.98 -4.34 25.14
C ASP A 153 -18.03 -5.26 26.37
N THR A 154 -17.39 -4.85 27.48
CA THR A 154 -17.47 -5.56 28.77
C THR A 154 -18.72 -5.21 29.59
N GLY A 155 -19.58 -4.32 29.09
CA GLY A 155 -20.81 -3.92 29.75
C GLY A 155 -20.59 -3.09 31.02
N LEU A 156 -19.42 -2.46 31.15
CA LEU A 156 -19.07 -1.69 32.33
C LEU A 156 -19.91 -0.41 32.38
N HIS A 157 -20.59 -0.16 33.51
CA HIS A 157 -21.34 1.08 33.66
C HIS A 157 -20.38 2.29 33.63
N PRO A 158 -20.74 3.43 33.01
CA PRO A 158 -19.82 4.57 32.85
C PRO A 158 -19.17 5.06 34.16
N ALA A 159 -19.91 5.06 35.27
CA ALA A 159 -19.37 5.43 36.57
C ALA A 159 -18.31 4.42 37.07
N ASP A 160 -18.51 3.13 36.81
CA ASP A 160 -17.57 2.08 37.20
C ASP A 160 -16.32 2.10 36.33
N PHE A 161 -16.46 2.45 35.05
CA PHE A 161 -15.32 2.72 34.16
C PHE A 161 -14.43 3.83 34.71
N VAL A 162 -14.99 4.99 35.03
CA VAL A 162 -14.23 6.12 35.59
C VAL A 162 -13.56 5.74 36.91
N ASN A 163 -14.27 5.04 37.79
CA ASN A 163 -13.72 4.58 39.07
C ASN A 163 -12.58 3.57 38.89
N LYS A 164 -12.70 2.67 37.91
CA LYS A 164 -11.67 1.68 37.56
C LYS A 164 -10.41 2.39 37.06
N MET A 165 -10.53 3.28 36.08
CA MET A 165 -9.39 4.04 35.54
C MET A 165 -8.68 4.84 36.63
N ARG A 166 -9.45 5.52 37.51
CA ARG A 166 -8.91 6.24 38.67
C ARG A 166 -8.15 5.32 39.63
N LYS A 167 -8.68 4.13 39.91
CA LYS A 167 -8.05 3.15 40.80
C LYS A 167 -6.75 2.58 40.20
N GLU A 168 -6.72 2.42 38.89
CA GLU A 168 -5.56 1.95 38.12
C GLU A 168 -4.51 3.06 37.88
N GLY A 169 -4.83 4.31 38.25
CA GLY A 169 -3.94 5.46 38.06
C GLY A 169 -3.77 5.86 36.60
N GLN A 170 -4.76 5.55 35.77
CA GLN A 170 -4.79 5.87 34.34
C GLN A 170 -5.77 7.02 34.10
N LEU A 171 -5.38 7.96 33.24
CA LEU A 171 -6.15 9.14 32.85
C LEU A 171 -6.88 8.92 31.53
#